data_AF-A0A929ANV2-F1
#
_entry.id   AF-A0A929ANV2-F1
#
_cell.length_a   1.000
_cell.length_b   1.000
_cell.length_c   1.000
_cell.angle_alpha   90.00
_cell.angle_beta   90.00
_cell.angle_gamma   90.00
#
_symmetry.space_group_name_H-M   'P 1'
#
loop_
_entity.id
_entity.type
_entity.pdbx_description
1 polymer ?
#
loop_
_entity_poly.entity_id
_entity_poly.type
_entity_poly.pdbx_seq_one_letter_code
_entity_poly.pdbx_strand_id
1 'polypeptide(L)'
;MVKILLEELDIEFWHLGSTTFKNKEMVKGIEPDDCFYIQNEAAVRGKNRLDLTVDPPPDLALEIDVTSRTHPSIYEALKVSQLWRFDKGKLQINVLREGEYVQCESSHIFPNLPLIQVIPRYLNQCRSLGRNKTMKAFRAWVKEQV
;
A
#
# COMPACT_ATOMS: atom_id res chain seq x y z
N MET A 1 -2.82 7.37 -5.47
CA MET A 1 -1.79 8.24 -4.85
C MET A 1 -0.49 7.48 -4.63
N VAL A 2 -0.51 6.26 -4.07
CA VAL A 2 0.70 5.40 -3.96
C VAL A 2 1.44 5.25 -5.29
N LYS A 3 0.74 4.92 -6.39
CA LYS A 3 1.33 4.87 -7.74
C LYS A 3 2.08 6.14 -8.12
N ILE A 4 1.52 7.32 -7.83
CA ILE A 4 2.18 8.60 -8.11
C ILE A 4 3.45 8.75 -7.27
N LEU A 5 3.44 8.33 -6.00
CA LEU A 5 4.67 8.35 -5.18
C LEU A 5 5.76 7.49 -5.83
N LEU A 6 5.42 6.26 -6.23
CA LEU A 6 6.38 5.33 -6.83
C LEU A 6 6.89 5.83 -8.19
N GLU A 7 5.98 6.28 -9.06
CA GLU A 7 6.32 6.86 -10.38
C GLU A 7 7.23 8.09 -10.27
N GLU A 8 6.92 9.03 -9.38
CA GLU A 8 7.70 10.28 -9.26
C GLU A 8 9.02 10.10 -8.51
N LEU A 9 9.15 9.04 -7.71
CA LEU A 9 10.40 8.66 -7.05
C LEU A 9 11.26 7.71 -7.90
N ASP A 10 10.84 7.41 -9.13
CA ASP A 10 11.50 6.46 -10.03
C ASP A 10 11.70 5.07 -9.40
N ILE A 11 10.70 4.62 -8.64
CA ILE A 11 10.68 3.31 -7.99
C ILE A 11 9.80 2.38 -8.81
N GLU A 12 10.40 1.36 -9.40
CA GLU A 12 9.67 0.33 -10.13
C GLU A 12 8.72 -0.45 -9.20
N PHE A 13 7.54 -0.79 -9.70
CA PHE A 13 6.56 -1.51 -8.89
C PHE A 13 5.60 -2.34 -9.73
N TRP A 14 5.11 -3.43 -9.13
CA TRP A 14 3.97 -4.16 -9.65
C TRP A 14 2.77 -3.99 -8.71
N HIS A 15 1.71 -3.38 -9.24
CA HIS A 15 0.44 -3.19 -8.56
C HIS A 15 -0.50 -4.37 -8.81
N LEU A 16 -1.05 -4.92 -7.74
CA LEU A 16 -2.05 -5.96 -7.77
C LEU A 16 -3.23 -5.53 -6.89
N GLY A 17 -4.40 -5.38 -7.50
CA GLY A 17 -5.66 -5.15 -6.78
C GLY A 17 -6.38 -6.47 -6.46
N SER A 18 -7.50 -6.36 -5.75
CA SER A 18 -8.32 -7.51 -5.28
C SER A 18 -8.49 -8.62 -6.34
N THR A 19 -8.74 -8.30 -7.61
CA THR A 19 -9.06 -9.30 -8.65
C THR A 19 -7.92 -10.19 -9.13
N THR A 20 -6.68 -10.02 -8.65
CA THR A 20 -5.49 -10.68 -9.26
C THR A 20 -4.85 -11.78 -8.40
N PHE A 21 -5.29 -11.96 -7.14
CA PHE A 21 -4.72 -12.99 -6.25
C PHE A 21 -5.54 -14.27 -6.24
N LYS A 22 -5.21 -15.21 -7.14
CA LYS A 22 -5.69 -16.59 -7.03
C LYS A 22 -4.56 -17.48 -6.53
N ASN A 23 -4.35 -17.51 -5.21
CA ASN A 23 -3.55 -18.55 -4.59
C ASN A 23 -4.30 -19.27 -3.46
N LYS A 24 -4.10 -20.59 -3.38
CA LYS A 24 -4.82 -21.51 -2.50
C LYS A 24 -4.57 -21.27 -1.01
N GLU A 25 -3.54 -20.53 -0.63
CA GLU A 25 -3.25 -20.20 0.78
C GLU A 25 -3.85 -18.86 1.24
N MET A 26 -4.13 -17.94 0.31
CA MET A 26 -5.01 -16.78 0.56
C MET A 26 -6.51 -17.16 0.58
N VAL A 27 -6.84 -18.45 0.48
CA VAL A 27 -8.22 -18.99 0.53
C VAL A 27 -8.91 -18.80 1.89
N LYS A 28 -8.24 -18.20 2.88
CA LYS A 28 -8.98 -17.61 4.02
C LYS A 28 -9.80 -16.36 3.65
N GLY A 29 -9.85 -15.97 2.37
CA GLY A 29 -10.93 -15.16 1.81
C GLY A 29 -10.80 -13.66 2.04
N ILE A 30 -9.58 -13.16 2.26
CA ILE A 30 -9.32 -11.74 2.45
C ILE A 30 -8.30 -11.31 1.40
N GLU A 31 -8.78 -10.54 0.43
CA GLU A 31 -7.99 -9.86 -0.58
C GLU A 31 -7.80 -8.41 -0.13
N PRO A 32 -6.56 -7.87 -0.12
CA PRO A 32 -6.38 -6.43 0.09
C PRO A 32 -7.08 -5.65 -1.02
N ASP A 33 -7.54 -4.45 -0.70
CA ASP A 33 -8.06 -3.53 -1.72
C ASP A 33 -7.01 -3.28 -2.79
N ASP A 34 -5.78 -2.99 -2.35
CA ASP A 34 -4.61 -2.81 -3.20
C ASP A 34 -3.35 -3.34 -2.52
N CYS A 35 -2.42 -3.91 -3.29
CA CYS A 35 -1.06 -4.17 -2.82
C CYS A 35 -0.01 -3.89 -3.90
N PHE A 36 1.22 -3.75 -3.44
CA PHE A 36 2.34 -3.33 -4.24
C PHE A 36 3.57 -4.20 -3.93
N TYR A 37 4.11 -4.80 -4.98
CA TYR A 37 5.48 -5.28 -5.00
C TYR A 37 6.37 -4.12 -5.41
N ILE A 38 7.35 -3.80 -4.57
CA ILE A 38 8.21 -2.63 -4.71
C ILE A 38 9.66 -3.10 -4.65
N GLN A 39 10.13 -3.54 -3.47
CA GLN A 39 11.45 -4.15 -3.32
C GLN A 39 11.46 -5.55 -3.92
N ASN A 40 10.34 -6.26 -3.79
CA ASN A 40 10.17 -7.61 -4.31
C ASN A 40 9.76 -7.65 -5.79
N GLU A 41 9.54 -6.49 -6.44
CA GLU A 41 9.06 -6.41 -7.83
C GLU A 41 9.92 -7.24 -8.79
N ALA A 42 11.25 -7.10 -8.72
CA ALA A 42 12.15 -7.79 -9.64
C ALA A 42 12.07 -9.32 -9.51
N ALA A 43 11.74 -9.84 -8.32
CA ALA A 43 11.60 -11.28 -8.06
C ALA A 43 10.29 -11.87 -8.62
N VAL A 44 9.29 -11.02 -8.86
CA VAL A 44 7.97 -11.42 -9.34
C VAL A 44 7.67 -10.98 -10.77
N ARG A 45 8.52 -10.13 -11.35
CA ARG A 45 8.40 -9.60 -12.71
C ARG A 45 8.24 -10.72 -13.74
N GLY A 46 7.25 -10.55 -14.63
CA GLY A 46 6.99 -11.48 -15.74
C GLY A 46 6.29 -12.79 -15.34
N LYS A 47 5.98 -12.99 -14.05
CA LYS A 47 5.20 -14.15 -13.61
C LYS A 47 3.72 -13.93 -13.88
N ASN A 48 3.08 -14.92 -14.50
CA ASN A 48 1.63 -14.90 -14.74
C ASN A 48 0.81 -15.33 -13.51
N ARG A 49 1.45 -16.02 -12.56
CA ARG A 49 0.85 -16.51 -11.31
C ARG A 49 1.90 -16.44 -10.22
N LEU A 50 1.46 -16.07 -9.02
CA LEU A 50 2.30 -16.00 -7.83
C LEU A 50 1.98 -17.14 -6.89
N ASP A 51 3.03 -17.82 -6.46
CA ASP A 51 2.96 -18.83 -5.43
C ASP A 51 3.64 -18.31 -4.16
N LEU A 52 2.86 -17.81 -3.19
CA LEU A 52 3.35 -17.20 -1.95
C LEU A 52 4.05 -18.19 -1.01
N THR A 53 4.09 -19.48 -1.36
CA THR A 53 4.94 -20.47 -0.65
C THR A 53 6.42 -20.36 -1.04
N VAL A 54 6.71 -19.82 -2.23
CA VAL A 54 8.06 -19.70 -2.82
C VAL A 54 8.41 -18.29 -3.26
N ASP A 55 7.41 -17.54 -3.71
CA ASP A 55 7.51 -16.15 -4.10
C ASP A 55 7.39 -15.24 -2.86
N PRO A 56 8.14 -14.13 -2.83
CA PRO A 56 8.03 -13.20 -1.73
C PRO A 56 6.62 -12.60 -1.65
N PRO A 57 6.17 -12.16 -0.47
CA PRO A 57 4.92 -11.41 -0.33
C PRO A 57 5.05 -9.99 -0.91
N PRO A 58 3.93 -9.29 -1.11
CA PRO A 58 3.97 -7.86 -1.44
C PRO A 58 4.63 -7.07 -0.30
N ASP A 59 5.27 -5.95 -0.66
CA ASP A 59 5.94 -5.06 0.30
C ASP A 59 4.94 -4.17 1.04
N LEU A 60 3.86 -3.78 0.35
CA LEU A 60 2.84 -2.89 0.87
C LEU A 60 1.45 -3.44 0.54
N ALA A 61 0.62 -3.63 1.56
CA ALA A 61 -0.82 -3.83 1.43
C ALA A 61 -1.59 -2.59 1.92
N LEU A 62 -2.69 -2.27 1.24
CA LEU A 62 -3.61 -1.21 1.61
C LEU A 62 -5.01 -1.76 1.86
N GLU A 63 -5.62 -1.21 2.90
CA GLU A 63 -6.99 -1.47 3.31
C GLU A 63 -7.70 -0.13 3.49
N ILE A 64 -8.81 0.06 2.79
CA ILE A 64 -9.61 1.30 2.77
C ILE A 64 -10.93 1.03 3.48
N ASP A 65 -11.42 2.04 4.22
CA ASP A 65 -12.67 1.96 4.98
C ASP A 65 -12.70 0.74 5.93
N VAL A 66 -11.57 0.56 6.62
CA VAL A 66 -11.32 -0.55 7.54
C VAL A 66 -12.46 -0.67 8.54
N THR A 67 -13.25 -1.74 8.41
CA THR A 67 -14.24 -2.12 9.42
C THR A 67 -13.58 -3.01 10.47
N SER A 68 -14.26 -3.24 11.60
CA SER A 68 -13.76 -4.17 12.65
C SER A 68 -13.51 -5.61 12.17
N ARG A 69 -13.83 -5.93 10.91
CA ARG A 69 -13.63 -7.23 10.26
C ARG A 69 -12.36 -7.31 9.41
N THR A 70 -11.62 -6.22 9.22
CA THR A 70 -10.27 -6.33 8.63
C THR A 70 -9.37 -7.04 9.64
N HIS A 71 -8.69 -8.10 9.23
CA HIS A 71 -7.88 -8.95 10.11
C HIS A 71 -6.39 -8.77 9.81
N PRO A 72 -5.66 -7.90 10.56
CA PRO A 72 -4.22 -7.71 10.38
C PRO A 72 -3.41 -9.00 10.45
N SER A 73 -3.88 -9.98 11.24
CA SER A 73 -3.24 -11.28 11.43
C SER A 73 -3.04 -12.09 10.16
N ILE A 74 -3.82 -11.83 9.10
CA ILE A 74 -3.62 -12.47 7.80
C ILE A 74 -2.38 -11.90 7.12
N TYR A 75 -2.21 -10.59 7.15
CA TYR A 75 -1.04 -9.93 6.59
C TYR A 75 0.23 -10.24 7.39
N GLU A 76 0.11 -10.44 8.71
CA GLU A 76 1.20 -10.94 9.57
C GLU A 76 1.63 -12.35 9.16
N ALA A 77 0.67 -13.26 8.96
CA ALA A 77 0.94 -14.63 8.52
C ALA A 77 1.58 -14.67 7.12
N LEU A 78 1.18 -13.76 6.23
CA LEU A 78 1.78 -13.58 4.91
C LEU A 78 3.11 -12.81 4.95
N LYS A 79 3.52 -12.29 6.11
CA LYS A 79 4.74 -11.51 6.31
C LYS A 79 4.85 -10.27 5.42
N VAL A 80 3.73 -9.58 5.19
CA VAL A 80 3.72 -8.33 4.43
C VAL A 80 4.42 -7.24 5.24
N SER A 81 5.45 -6.62 4.66
CA SER A 81 6.33 -5.66 5.36
C SER A 81 5.58 -4.45 5.92
N GLN A 82 4.63 -3.90 5.16
CA GLN A 82 3.81 -2.77 5.58
C GLN A 82 2.32 -2.96 5.27
N LEU A 83 1.48 -2.66 6.25
CA LEU A 83 0.03 -2.61 6.12
C LEU A 83 -0.46 -1.19 6.37
N TRP A 84 -0.95 -0.52 5.33
CA TRP A 84 -1.54 0.80 5.42
C TRP A 84 -3.05 0.68 5.53
N ARG A 85 -3.61 1.29 6.57
CA ARG A 85 -5.05 1.28 6.83
C ARG A 85 -5.58 2.69 6.75
N PHE A 86 -6.57 2.90 5.91
CA PHE A 86 -7.30 4.15 5.83
C PHE A 86 -8.66 4.00 6.51
N ASP A 87 -8.82 4.59 7.69
CA ASP A 87 -10.07 4.57 8.46
C ASP A 87 -10.47 5.98 8.87
N LYS A 88 -11.77 6.29 8.75
CA LYS A 88 -12.37 7.59 9.16
C LYS A 88 -11.57 8.81 8.70
N GLY A 89 -11.03 8.75 7.49
CA GLY A 89 -10.26 9.84 6.90
C GLY A 89 -8.83 9.98 7.43
N LYS A 90 -8.30 8.98 8.15
CA LYS A 90 -6.93 8.95 8.66
C LYS A 90 -6.17 7.78 8.07
N LEU A 91 -4.92 8.02 7.69
CA LEU A 91 -3.98 6.98 7.30
C LEU A 91 -3.23 6.49 8.54
N GLN A 92 -3.21 5.19 8.74
CA GLN A 92 -2.37 4.50 9.70
C GLN A 92 -1.36 3.65 8.95
N ILE A 93 -0.08 3.80 9.28
CA ILE A 93 1.00 2.98 8.74
C ILE A 93 1.36 1.95 9.81
N ASN A 94 1.24 0.67 9.48
CA ASN A 94 1.67 -0.41 10.36
C ASN A 94 2.84 -1.14 9.69
N VAL A 95 3.90 -1.36 10.44
CA VAL A 95 5.11 -2.04 9.99
C VAL A 95 5.21 -3.37 10.71
N LEU A 96 5.46 -4.44 9.97
CA LEU A 96 5.68 -5.75 10.58
C LEU A 96 7.04 -5.78 11.28
N ARG A 97 7.03 -6.02 12.59
CA ARG A 97 8.24 -6.17 13.41
C ARG A 97 8.09 -7.40 14.29
N GLU A 98 9.06 -8.31 14.22
CA GLU A 98 9.08 -9.55 15.04
C GLU A 98 7.79 -10.40 14.94
N GLY A 99 7.06 -10.31 13.82
CA GLY A 99 5.83 -11.05 13.56
C GLY A 99 4.53 -10.32 13.90
N GLU A 100 4.60 -9.11 14.45
CA GLU A 100 3.43 -8.31 14.80
C GLU A 100 3.46 -6.93 14.12
N TYR A 101 2.28 -6.38 13.83
CA TYR A 101 2.17 -5.03 13.29
C TYR A 101 2.28 -3.96 14.36
N VAL A 102 3.28 -3.09 14.21
CA VAL A 102 3.48 -1.90 15.03
C VAL A 102 3.12 -0.66 14.24
N GLN A 103 2.21 0.17 14.79
CA GLN A 103 1.88 1.46 14.18
C GLN A 103 3.09 2.40 14.22
N CYS A 104 3.43 2.98 13.08
CA CYS A 104 4.58 3.87 12.89
C CYS A 104 4.15 5.22 12.32
N GLU A 105 4.95 6.26 12.58
CA GLU A 105 4.69 7.62 12.07
C GLU A 105 5.19 7.85 10.63
N SER A 106 6.06 6.97 10.14
CA SER A 106 6.65 7.03 8.80
C SER A 106 6.63 5.67 8.12
N SER A 107 6.66 5.70 6.79
CA SER A 107 6.80 4.49 5.97
C SER A 107 8.29 4.18 5.78
N HIS A 108 8.66 2.91 5.86
CA HIS A 108 10.01 2.48 5.46
C HIS A 108 10.22 2.55 3.93
N ILE A 109 9.14 2.58 3.13
CA ILE A 109 9.22 2.72 1.67
C ILE A 109 9.41 4.20 1.30
N PHE A 110 8.78 5.10 2.06
CA PHE A 110 8.82 6.54 1.84
C PHE A 110 9.28 7.29 3.10
N PRO A 111 10.55 7.12 3.53
CA PRO A 111 11.01 7.58 4.85
C PRO A 111 10.95 9.10 5.03
N ASN A 112 11.09 9.87 3.95
CA ASN A 112 11.18 11.32 4.00
C ASN A 112 9.85 12.04 3.75
N LEU A 113 8.74 11.30 3.58
CA LEU A 113 7.45 11.88 3.22
C LEU A 113 6.45 11.81 4.39
N PRO A 114 5.80 12.93 4.77
CA PRO A 114 4.84 12.97 5.87
C PRO A 114 3.46 12.45 5.43
N LEU A 115 3.40 11.19 4.98
CA LEU A 115 2.24 10.61 4.29
C LEU A 115 0.97 10.55 5.16
N ILE A 116 1.11 10.36 6.48
CA ILE A 116 -0.01 10.35 7.42
C ILE A 116 -0.81 11.65 7.38
N GLN A 117 -0.15 12.79 7.13
CA GLN A 117 -0.80 14.09 7.05
C GLN A 117 -1.21 14.41 5.60
N VAL A 118 -0.32 14.12 4.65
CA VAL A 118 -0.47 14.52 3.26
C VAL A 118 -1.58 13.73 2.56
N ILE A 119 -1.64 12.42 2.73
CA ILE A 119 -2.62 11.58 2.02
C ILE A 119 -4.07 11.98 2.39
N PRO A 120 -4.46 12.06 3.68
CA PRO A 120 -5.77 12.58 4.06
C PRO A 120 -6.08 13.98 3.52
N ARG A 121 -5.10 14.89 3.56
CA ARG A 121 -5.28 16.27 3.08
C ARG A 121 -5.69 16.30 1.61
N TYR A 122 -4.97 15.59 0.75
CA TYR A 122 -5.30 15.55 -0.68
C TYR A 122 -6.59 14.75 -0.94
N LEU A 123 -6.87 13.67 -0.21
CA LEU A 123 -8.15 12.96 -0.33
C LEU A 123 -9.34 13.86 0.03
N ASN A 124 -9.21 14.73 1.04
CA ASN A 124 -10.25 15.72 1.36
C ASN A 124 -10.39 16.78 0.26
N GLN A 125 -9.29 17.21 -0.37
CA GLN A 125 -9.33 18.12 -1.52
C GLN A 125 -10.03 17.51 -2.74
N CYS A 126 -9.94 16.20 -2.97
CA CYS A 126 -10.68 15.53 -4.04
C CYS A 126 -12.18 15.81 -3.98
N ARG A 127 -12.76 15.93 -2.78
CA ARG A 127 -14.19 16.19 -2.58
C ARG A 127 -14.64 17.58 -3.04
N SER A 128 -13.71 18.56 -3.08
CA SER A 128 -14.02 19.95 -3.45
C SER A 128 -13.47 20.35 -4.82
N LEU A 129 -12.24 19.95 -5.14
CA LEU A 129 -11.53 20.34 -6.35
C LEU A 129 -11.68 19.33 -7.50
N GLY A 130 -12.23 18.15 -7.21
CA GLY A 130 -12.32 17.03 -8.14
C GLY A 130 -11.03 16.22 -8.24
N ARG A 131 -11.17 14.97 -8.68
CA ARG A 131 -10.08 13.98 -8.74
C ARG A 131 -8.88 14.45 -9.56
N ASN A 132 -9.10 14.88 -10.80
CA ASN A 132 -8.00 15.16 -11.73
C ASN A 132 -7.14 16.35 -11.28
N LYS A 133 -7.77 17.43 -10.79
CA LYS A 133 -7.05 18.61 -10.27
C LYS A 133 -6.22 18.24 -9.05
N THR A 134 -6.78 17.43 -8.16
CA THR A 134 -6.11 16.98 -6.94
C THR A 134 -4.94 16.04 -7.24
N MET A 135 -5.08 15.09 -8.18
CA MET A 135 -3.97 14.20 -8.55
C MET A 135 -2.82 14.97 -9.21
N LYS A 136 -3.10 16.00 -10.03
CA LYS A 136 -2.06 16.89 -10.58
C LYS A 136 -1.35 17.67 -9.48
N ALA A 137 -2.09 18.23 -8.53
CA ALA A 137 -1.52 18.96 -7.40
C ALA A 137 -0.69 18.07 -6.47
N PHE A 138 -1.15 16.84 -6.23
CA PHE A 138 -0.40 15.85 -5.45
C PHE A 138 0.91 15.48 -6.16
N ARG A 139 0.85 15.17 -7.46
CA ARG A 139 2.04 14.88 -8.26
C ARG A 139 3.06 16.02 -8.24
N ALA A 140 2.61 17.26 -8.40
CA ALA A 140 3.48 18.43 -8.31
C ALA A 140 4.16 18.52 -6.93
N TRP A 141 3.40 18.32 -5.85
CA TRP A 141 3.96 18.30 -4.50
C TRP A 141 5.00 17.19 -4.32
N VAL A 142 4.77 15.98 -4.83
CA VAL A 142 5.77 14.89 -4.74
C VAL A 142 7.07 15.29 -5.40
N LYS A 143 7.01 15.89 -6.61
CA LYS A 143 8.21 16.39 -7.31
C LYS A 143 8.99 17.45 -6.53
N GLU A 144 8.33 18.24 -5.70
CA GLU A 144 8.99 19.24 -4.84
C GLU A 144 9.73 18.60 -3.65
N GLN A 145 9.48 17.32 -3.35
CA GLN A 145 10.13 16.59 -2.26
C GLN A 145 11.33 15.75 -2.72
N VAL A 146 11.60 15.66 -4.03
CA VAL A 146 12.68 14.87 -4.64
C VAL A 146 13.83 15.78 -5.04
#